data_AF-A0A7V5Q9C3-F1
#
_entry.id   AF-A0A7V5Q9C3-F1
#
_cell.length_a   1.000
_cell.length_b   1.000
_cell.length_c   1.000
_cell.angle_alpha   90.00
_cell.angle_beta   90.00
_cell.angle_gamma   90.00
#
_symmetry.space_group_name_H-M   'P 1'
#
loop_
_entity.id
_entity.type
_entity.pdbx_description
1 polymer ?
#
loop_
_entity_poly.entity_id
_entity_poly.type
_entity_poly.pdbx_seq_one_letter_code
_entity_poly.pdbx_strand_id
1 'polypeptide(L)' 'MYKLMLVLLRILVASLFAGVALSYLNITPEQIFSEIGVNSQSIRDVLRRLVVWAMPHIALGAVVILPVWLIFYLFKPSRD' A
#
# COMPACT_ATOMS: atom_id res chain seq x y z
N MET A 1 9.81 12.86 -8.42
CA MET A 1 8.39 12.44 -8.33
C MET A 1 8.00 11.42 -9.41
N TYR A 2 8.32 11.64 -10.69
CA TYR A 2 7.96 10.68 -11.77
C TYR A 2 8.46 9.24 -11.56
N LYS A 3 9.67 9.06 -11.00
CA LYS A 3 10.21 7.71 -10.71
C LYS A 3 9.41 6.94 -9.66
N LEU A 4 9.00 7.59 -8.56
CA LEU A 4 8.20 6.93 -7.51
C LEU A 4 6.82 6.56 -8.02
N MET A 5 6.19 7.46 -8.79
CA MET A 5 4.88 7.21 -9.39
C MET A 5 4.92 6.06 -10.40
N LEU A 6 6.00 5.95 -11.19
CA LEU A 6 6.22 4.84 -12.10
C LEU A 6 6.49 3.52 -11.37
N VAL A 7 7.22 3.56 -10.24
CA VAL A 7 7.46 2.38 -9.40
C VAL A 7 6.16 1.90 -8.76
N LEU A 8 5.37 2.81 -8.17
CA LEU A 8 4.04 2.51 -7.64
C LEU A 8 3.13 1.92 -8.71
N LEU A 9 3.10 2.50 -9.91
CA LEU A 9 2.30 2.00 -11.03
C LEU A 9 2.75 0.59 -11.44
N ARG A 10 4.06 0.34 -11.56
CA ARG A 10 4.59 -1.00 -11.89
C ARG A 10 4.24 -2.03 -10.83
N ILE A 11 4.35 -1.68 -9.55
CA ILE A 11 3.99 -2.57 -8.43
C ILE A 11 2.49 -2.84 -8.44
N LEU A 12 1.66 -1.81 -8.65
CA LEU A 12 0.21 -1.94 -8.74
C LEU A 12 -0.19 -2.89 -9.87
N VAL A 13 0.34 -2.67 -11.07
CA VAL A 13 0.09 -3.52 -12.24
C VAL A 13 0.59 -4.96 -11.99
N ALA A 14 1.79 -5.14 -11.44
CA ALA A 14 2.31 -6.46 -11.11
C ALA A 14 1.44 -7.19 -10.08
N SER A 15 0.96 -6.50 -9.04
CA SER A 15 0.05 -7.07 -8.03
C SER A 15 -1.33 -7.39 -8.60
N LEU A 16 -1.82 -6.58 -9.56
CA LEU A 16 -3.08 -6.81 -10.23
C LEU A 16 -3.01 -8.07 -11.10
N PHE A 17 -1.92 -8.22 -11.86
CA PHE A 17 -1.65 -9.44 -12.64
C PHE A 17 -1.49 -10.66 -11.75
N ALA A 18 -0.81 -10.53 -10.61
CA ALA A 18 -0.70 -11.62 -9.62
C ALA A 18 -2.07 -12.01 -9.06
N GLY A 19 -2.92 -11.03 -8.70
CA GLY A 19 -4.28 -11.27 -8.21
C GLY A 19 -5.18 -11.92 -9.27
N VAL A 20 -5.09 -11.50 -10.53
CA VAL A 20 -5.82 -12.12 -11.65
C VAL A 20 -5.33 -13.54 -11.91
N ALA A 21 -4.01 -13.78 -11.91
CA ALA A 21 -3.44 -15.12 -12.07
C ALA A 21 -3.85 -16.08 -10.93
N LEU A 22 -3.85 -15.60 -9.68
CA LEU A 22 -4.36 -16.35 -8.53
C LEU A 22 -5.86 -16.65 -8.67
N SER A 23 -6.64 -15.69 -9.17
CA SER A 23 -8.07 -15.90 -9.44
C SER A 23 -8.34 -16.95 -10.54
N TYR A 24 -7.46 -17.07 -11.55
CA TYR A 24 -7.56 -18.13 -12.57
C TYR A 24 -7.27 -19.53 -12.03
N LEU A 25 -6.46 -19.63 -10.98
CA LEU A 25 -6.17 -20.89 -10.30
C LEU A 25 -7.33 -21.36 -9.40
N ASN A 26 -8.50 -20.71 -9.46
CA ASN A 26 -9.62 -20.85 -8.53
C ASN A 26 -9.25 -20.63 -7.06
N ILE A 27 -8.06 -20.06 -6.80
CA ILE A 27 -7.59 -19.72 -5.47
C ILE A 27 -8.32 -18.44 -5.05
N THR A 28 -9.53 -18.62 -4.57
CA THR A 28 -10.30 -17.55 -3.95
C THR A 28 -9.65 -17.22 -2.60
N PRO A 29 -9.59 -15.95 -2.21
CA PRO A 29 -9.07 -15.56 -0.91
C PRO A 29 -9.66 -16.41 0.22
N GLU A 30 -10.96 -16.74 0.13
CA GLU A 30 -11.69 -17.59 1.07
C GLU A 30 -11.07 -18.98 1.25
N GLN A 31 -10.54 -19.60 0.18
CA GLN A 31 -9.91 -20.92 0.26
C GLN A 31 -8.54 -20.86 0.94
N ILE A 32 -7.70 -19.89 0.56
CA ILE A 32 -6.43 -19.64 1.25
C ILE A 32 -6.74 -19.41 2.73
N PHE A 33 -7.65 -18.48 3.03
CA PHE A 33 -8.03 -18.13 4.39
C PHE A 33 -8.58 -19.32 5.18
N SER A 34 -9.31 -20.25 4.56
CA SER A 34 -9.75 -21.49 5.21
C SER A 34 -8.59 -22.44 5.55
N GLU A 35 -7.58 -22.55 4.68
CA GLU A 35 -6.39 -23.39 4.89
C GLU A 35 -5.45 -22.80 5.97
N ILE A 36 -5.34 -21.47 6.06
CA ILE A 36 -4.58 -20.80 7.14
C ILE A 36 -5.41 -20.53 8.41
N GLY A 37 -6.64 -21.06 8.51
CA GLY A 37 -7.50 -20.95 9.70
C GLY A 37 -8.04 -19.52 9.97
N VAL A 38 -7.98 -18.65 8.97
CA VAL A 38 -8.46 -17.27 9.03
C VAL A 38 -9.95 -17.25 8.72
N ASN A 39 -10.78 -17.22 9.77
CA ASN A 39 -12.22 -17.01 9.65
C ASN A 39 -12.51 -15.66 8.92
N SER A 40 -13.47 -15.61 8.01
CA SER A 40 -13.81 -14.38 7.23
C SER A 40 -14.15 -13.17 8.12
N GLN A 41 -14.59 -13.41 9.36
CA GLN A 41 -14.76 -12.37 10.39
C GLN A 41 -13.42 -11.67 10.73
N SER A 42 -12.33 -12.44 10.83
CA SER A 42 -11.01 -11.98 11.27
C SER A 42 -10.33 -11.04 10.27
N ILE A 43 -10.61 -11.17 8.97
CA ILE A 43 -10.01 -10.32 7.94
C ILE A 43 -10.43 -8.86 8.12
N ARG A 44 -11.72 -8.64 8.42
CA ARG A 44 -12.26 -7.29 8.69
C ARG A 44 -11.60 -6.70 9.94
N ASP A 45 -11.41 -7.50 10.97
CA ASP A 45 -10.73 -7.07 12.19
C ASP A 45 -9.25 -6.78 11.97
N VAL A 46 -8.56 -7.59 11.15
CA VAL A 46 -7.17 -7.33 10.75
C VAL A 46 -7.07 -6.04 9.95
N LEU A 47 -7.94 -5.83 8.97
CA LEU A 47 -7.94 -4.59 8.16
C LEU A 47 -8.22 -3.37 9.04
N ARG A 48 -9.19 -3.48 9.96
CA ARG A 48 -9.49 -2.41 10.92
C ARG A 48 -8.31 -2.14 11.85
N ARG A 49 -7.65 -3.17 12.37
CA ARG A 49 -6.44 -3.04 13.19
C ARG A 49 -5.28 -2.42 12.42
N LEU A 50 -5.09 -2.79 11.16
CA LEU A 50 -4.08 -2.20 10.28
C LEU A 50 -4.33 -0.71 10.05
N VAL A 51 -5.57 -0.31 9.78
CA VAL A 51 -5.92 1.11 9.61
C VAL A 51 -5.71 1.88 10.91
N VAL A 52 -6.22 1.37 12.03
CA VAL A 52 -6.08 2.01 13.34
C VAL A 52 -4.60 2.14 13.76
N TRP A 53 -3.77 1.14 13.43
CA TRP A 53 -2.33 1.19 13.66
C TRP A 53 -1.63 2.13 12.69
N ALA A 54 -1.95 2.10 11.40
CA ALA A 54 -1.25 2.88 10.37
C ALA A 54 -1.53 4.38 10.49
N MET A 55 -2.75 4.77 10.85
CA MET A 55 -3.17 6.18 10.88
C MET A 55 -2.28 7.09 11.74
N PRO A 56 -1.99 6.78 13.03
CA PRO A 56 -1.07 7.58 13.83
C PRO A 56 0.38 7.50 13.31
N HIS A 57 0.84 6.36 12.82
CA HIS A 57 2.22 6.21 12.32
C HIS A 57 2.46 6.99 11.03
N ILE A 58 1.48 7.01 10.12
CA ILE A 58 1.51 7.83 8.91
C ILE A 58 1.49 9.31 9.28
N ALA A 59 0.64 9.72 10.25
CA ALA A 59 0.62 11.10 10.72
C ALA A 59 1.98 11.53 11.30
N LEU A 60 2.61 10.68 12.13
CA LEU A 60 3.96 10.92 12.66
C LEU A 60 5.01 11.04 11.54
N GLY A 61 4.97 10.14 10.57
CA GLY A 61 5.87 10.20 9.40
C GLY A 61 5.63 11.47 8.56
N ALA A 62 4.37 11.85 8.36
CA ALA A 62 3.99 13.04 7.58
C ALA A 62 4.49 14.34 8.23
N VAL A 63 4.45 14.45 9.57
CA VAL A 63 4.99 15.60 10.31
C VAL A 63 6.47 15.85 10.00
N VAL A 64 7.25 14.80 9.72
CA VAL A 64 8.68 14.91 9.38
C VAL A 64 8.90 15.02 7.87
N ILE A 65 8.25 14.17 7.09
CA ILE A 65 8.50 14.06 5.65
C ILE A 65 7.97 15.27 4.88
N LEU A 66 6.80 15.80 5.24
CA LEU A 66 6.20 16.96 4.55
C LEU A 66 7.08 18.21 4.60
N PRO A 67 7.59 18.67 5.75
CA PRO A 67 8.45 19.86 5.78
C PRO A 67 9.78 19.63 5.08
N VAL A 68 10.39 18.44 5.21
CA VAL A 68 11.62 18.11 4.47
C VAL A 68 11.37 18.19 2.96
N TRP A 69 10.29 17.57 2.49
CA TRP A 69 9.90 17.63 1.09
C TRP A 69 9.60 19.05 0.61
N LEU A 70 8.92 19.86 1.45
CA LEU A 70 8.60 21.26 1.15
C LEU A 70 9.87 22.10 0.97
N ILE A 71 10.87 21.90 1.82
CA ILE A 71 12.19 22.54 1.69
C ILE A 71 12.84 22.11 0.37
N PHE A 72 12.92 20.80 0.09
CA PHE A 72 13.48 20.34 -1.19
C PHE A 72 12.72 20.83 -2.42
N TYR A 73 11.40 21.03 -2.31
CA TYR A 73 10.56 21.56 -3.38
C TYR A 73 10.81 23.07 -3.59
N LEU A 74 10.88 23.86 -2.51
CA LEU A 74 11.19 25.29 -2.57
C LEU A 74 12.61 25.57 -3.06
N PHE A 75 13.58 24.74 -2.64
CA PHE A 75 14.98 24.83 -3.04
C PHE A 75 15.29 24.05 -4.32
N LYS A 76 14.29 23.47 -5.00
CA LYS A 76 14.50 22.90 -6.32
C LYS A 76 14.78 24.07 -7.26
N PRO A 77 16.03 24.29 -7.73
CA PRO A 77 16.29 25.34 -8.70
C PRO A 77 15.42 25.04 -9.93
N SER A 78 14.71 26.07 -10.41
CA SER A 78 14.02 26.02 -11.70
C SER A 78 15.06 25.59 -12.73
N ARG A 79 14.98 24.34 -13.18
CA ARG A 79 15.77 23.89 -14.32
C ARG A 79 15.00 24.38 -15.53
N ASP A 80 15.27 25.62 -15.90
CA ASP A 80 15.22 26.02 -17.30
C ASP A 80 16.30 25.24 -18.09
#